data_AF-A0A2G2V9M7-F1
#
_entry.id   AF-A0A2G2V9M7-F1
#
_cell.length_a   1.000
_cell.length_b   1.000
_cell.length_c   1.000
_cell.angle_alpha   90.00
_cell.angle_beta   90.00
_cell.angle_gamma   90.00
#
_symmetry.space_group_name_H-M   'P 1'
#
loop_
_entity.id
_entity.type
_entity.pdbx_description
1 polymer ?
#
loop_
_entity_poly.entity_id
_entity_poly.type
_entity_poly.pdbx_seq_one_letter_code
_entity_poly.pdbx_strand_id
1 'polypeptide(L)'
;MQHLTCLVFTGYPVVGFHNRVQASGTCLDSLEDARITSCPWDPRVKGLFFHQTTFSISLSKVKGFIEDVQRLVVLEPRSLCVLDLYDGILMRYITTSNAYLGEQEDALDFDITYYRSKDPMSPRLFEDFLEEIEQLAFFKYGALPHWGKNRNIAFIGAINKYKNADKFLKVKQSYDPLGLFSSEWTDQVLGLKDGLTIVKDGCALEGLCICSEDIHCAPNKGYFCRPGRIYKDARVQRAGRRTIELVTDRRHEAVVPFTNPVRWSGPTDHQASDGPSPQAVAIRQFSSVSSRAPLAVQTLPAAVDVAMSPHHSRMLLTLIFH
;
A
#
# COMPACT_ATOMS: atom_id res chain seq x y z
N MET A 1 32.48 -18.25 -13.49
CA MET A 1 31.90 -17.76 -14.75
C MET A 1 30.59 -18.51 -14.98
N GLN A 2 29.46 -17.92 -14.57
CA GLN A 2 28.13 -18.43 -14.97
C GLN A 2 27.82 -17.84 -16.34
N HIS A 3 27.69 -18.72 -17.33
CA HIS A 3 27.29 -18.34 -18.68
C HIS A 3 25.92 -17.66 -18.63
N LEU A 4 25.86 -16.37 -19.00
CA LEU A 4 24.62 -15.72 -19.39
C LEU A 4 24.15 -16.32 -20.71
N THR A 5 23.36 -17.39 -20.65
CA THR A 5 22.55 -17.82 -21.79
C THR A 5 21.45 -16.79 -21.99
N CYS A 6 21.57 -15.99 -23.06
CA CYS A 6 20.47 -15.16 -23.54
C CYS A 6 19.35 -16.11 -24.02
N LEU A 7 18.26 -16.21 -23.25
CA LEU A 7 17.08 -16.96 -23.68
C LEU A 7 16.40 -16.17 -24.80
N VAL A 8 16.66 -16.58 -26.04
CA VAL A 8 15.97 -16.07 -27.23
C VAL A 8 14.52 -16.53 -27.16
N PHE A 9 13.57 -15.63 -27.38
CA PHE A 9 12.14 -15.96 -27.44
C PHE A 9 11.88 -17.06 -28.48
N THR A 10 11.38 -18.22 -28.03
CA THR A 10 11.20 -19.42 -28.86
C THR A 10 9.79 -19.56 -29.46
N GLY A 11 8.92 -18.56 -29.26
CA GLY A 11 7.52 -18.59 -29.69
C GLY A 11 6.53 -18.75 -28.53
N TYR A 12 5.25 -18.89 -28.88
CA TYR A 12 4.16 -19.08 -27.91
C TYR A 12 3.79 -20.56 -27.75
N PRO A 13 3.32 -20.98 -26.55
CA PRO A 13 3.20 -20.17 -25.33
C PRO A 13 4.55 -19.98 -24.64
N VAL A 14 4.76 -18.80 -24.05
CA VAL A 14 5.91 -18.57 -23.15
C VAL A 14 5.62 -19.28 -21.84
N VAL A 15 6.37 -20.34 -21.55
CA VAL A 15 6.24 -21.13 -20.31
C VAL A 15 7.49 -20.91 -19.46
N GLY A 16 7.32 -20.47 -18.22
CA GLY A 16 8.43 -20.28 -17.28
C GLY A 16 8.18 -19.18 -16.25
N PHE A 17 9.25 -18.71 -15.60
CA PHE A 17 9.13 -17.60 -14.65
C PHE A 17 8.90 -16.27 -15.38
N HIS A 18 7.75 -15.65 -15.08
CA HIS A 18 7.36 -14.34 -15.63
C HIS A 18 7.69 -13.18 -14.68
N ASN A 19 8.60 -13.38 -13.72
CA ASN A 19 9.00 -12.37 -12.73
C ASN A 19 9.71 -11.14 -13.32
N ARG A 20 9.99 -11.15 -14.64
CA ARG A 20 10.53 -10.01 -15.41
C ARG A 20 9.51 -9.37 -16.35
N VAL A 21 8.26 -9.84 -16.34
CA VAL A 21 7.18 -9.24 -17.13
C VAL A 21 6.67 -8.00 -16.40
N GLN A 22 6.63 -6.87 -17.10
CA GLN A 22 6.04 -5.65 -16.58
C GLN A 22 4.51 -5.75 -16.66
N ALA A 23 3.84 -5.69 -15.51
CA ALA A 23 2.38 -5.86 -15.42
C ALA A 23 1.58 -4.56 -15.64
N SER A 24 2.24 -3.40 -15.67
CA SER A 24 1.64 -2.09 -15.88
C SER A 24 2.19 -1.43 -17.15
N GLY A 25 1.32 -0.71 -17.86
CA GLY A 25 1.56 -0.25 -19.23
C GLY A 25 2.83 0.58 -19.45
N THR A 26 3.13 0.83 -20.72
CA THR A 26 4.29 1.60 -21.18
C THR A 26 4.15 3.04 -20.70
N CYS A 27 4.83 3.46 -19.62
CA CYS A 27 5.29 4.85 -19.63
C CYS A 27 6.36 4.91 -20.71
N LEU A 28 5.85 5.18 -21.92
CA LEU A 28 6.53 5.70 -23.10
C LEU A 28 7.95 5.15 -23.31
N ASP A 29 8.04 4.07 -24.09
CA ASP A 29 9.30 3.55 -24.63
C ASP A 29 9.84 4.42 -25.78
N SER A 30 9.92 5.74 -25.59
CA SER A 30 10.60 6.61 -26.57
C SER A 30 12.06 6.17 -26.65
N LEU A 31 12.47 5.65 -27.80
CA LEU A 31 13.83 5.15 -28.02
C LEU A 31 14.89 6.25 -27.95
N GLU A 32 14.47 7.53 -27.90
CA GLU A 32 15.32 8.70 -28.14
C GLU A 32 15.36 9.70 -26.97
N ASP A 33 14.72 9.41 -25.83
CA ASP A 33 14.62 10.37 -24.72
C ASP A 33 15.56 10.07 -23.53
N ALA A 34 16.51 9.14 -23.68
CA ALA A 34 17.40 8.70 -22.61
C ALA A 34 16.68 8.22 -21.33
N ARG A 35 15.47 7.64 -21.45
CA ARG A 35 14.61 7.17 -20.34
C ARG A 35 14.03 8.28 -19.46
N ILE A 36 13.96 9.51 -19.96
CA ILE A 36 13.38 10.64 -19.24
C ILE A 36 11.87 10.44 -18.97
N THR A 37 11.15 9.78 -19.88
CA THR A 37 9.70 9.49 -19.74
C THR A 37 9.38 8.12 -19.13
N SER A 38 10.40 7.39 -18.65
CA SER A 38 10.20 6.08 -18.02
C SER A 38 9.33 6.18 -16.77
N CYS A 39 8.54 5.13 -16.53
CA CYS A 39 7.71 5.06 -15.33
C CYS A 39 8.61 5.12 -14.09
N PRO A 40 8.15 5.71 -12.98
CA PRO A 40 8.87 5.59 -11.73
C PRO A 40 9.09 4.13 -11.30
N TRP A 41 8.21 3.20 -11.68
CA TRP A 41 8.37 1.76 -11.43
C TRP A 41 9.07 0.99 -12.56
N ASP A 42 9.65 1.66 -13.56
CA ASP A 42 10.41 0.99 -14.61
C ASP A 42 11.69 0.35 -14.02
N PRO A 43 11.93 -0.95 -14.22
CA PRO A 43 13.06 -1.65 -13.60
C PRO A 43 14.43 -1.15 -14.09
N ARG A 44 14.47 -0.41 -15.21
CA ARG A 44 15.69 0.12 -15.84
C ARG A 44 16.14 1.45 -15.24
N VAL A 45 15.30 2.09 -14.41
CA VAL A 45 15.61 3.34 -13.71
C VAL A 45 15.62 3.11 -12.19
N LYS A 46 16.30 4.00 -11.44
CA LYS A 46 16.31 3.96 -9.97
C LYS A 46 15.12 4.74 -9.41
N GLY A 47 13.91 4.30 -9.75
CA GLY A 47 12.68 4.95 -9.29
C GLY A 47 12.06 4.25 -8.06
N LEU A 48 10.74 4.16 -8.05
CA LEU A 48 9.95 3.63 -6.93
C LEU A 48 10.13 2.12 -6.80
N PHE A 49 10.41 1.67 -5.58
CA PHE A 49 10.40 0.27 -5.19
C PHE A 49 9.72 0.17 -3.83
N PHE A 50 8.51 -0.38 -3.83
CA PHE A 50 7.61 -0.36 -2.70
C PHE A 50 6.90 -1.70 -2.55
N HIS A 51 6.36 -1.92 -1.37
CA HIS A 51 5.30 -2.88 -1.17
C HIS A 51 3.99 -2.14 -0.94
N GLN A 52 2.90 -2.82 -1.24
CA GLN A 52 1.57 -2.40 -0.88
C GLN A 52 0.96 -3.51 -0.05
N THR A 53 0.41 -3.17 1.12
CA THR A 53 -0.43 -4.04 1.93
C THR A 53 -1.85 -3.53 1.78
N THR A 54 -2.74 -4.39 1.31
CA THR A 54 -4.13 -4.00 1.04
C THR A 54 -5.12 -4.98 1.63
N PHE A 55 -6.11 -4.46 2.34
CA PHE A 55 -7.11 -5.29 3.00
C PHE A 55 -8.46 -4.60 3.13
N SER A 56 -9.52 -5.40 3.16
CA SER A 56 -10.89 -4.97 3.36
C SER A 56 -11.37 -5.33 4.76
N ILE A 57 -11.94 -4.36 5.48
CA ILE A 57 -12.59 -4.58 6.78
C ILE A 57 -14.09 -4.29 6.64
N SER A 58 -14.94 -5.22 7.08
CA SER A 58 -16.40 -5.04 7.14
C SER A 58 -16.75 -3.72 7.83
N LEU A 59 -17.70 -2.96 7.27
CA LEU A 59 -18.12 -1.66 7.82
C LEU A 59 -18.53 -1.75 9.29
N SER A 60 -19.06 -2.89 9.73
CA SER A 60 -19.41 -3.17 11.13
C SER A 60 -18.21 -3.12 12.11
N LYS A 61 -16.99 -3.30 11.60
CA LYS A 61 -15.74 -3.42 12.38
C LYS A 61 -14.76 -2.27 12.15
N VAL A 62 -14.92 -1.50 11.07
CA VAL A 62 -14.00 -0.44 10.64
C VAL A 62 -13.71 0.57 11.74
N LYS A 63 -14.74 1.02 12.48
CA LYS A 63 -14.56 1.99 13.57
C LYS A 63 -13.54 1.50 14.60
N GLY A 64 -13.70 0.26 15.07
CA GLY A 64 -12.80 -0.31 16.06
C GLY A 64 -11.37 -0.43 15.54
N PHE A 65 -11.20 -0.82 14.27
CA PHE A 65 -9.88 -0.87 13.65
C PHE A 65 -9.21 0.51 13.62
N ILE A 66 -9.91 1.54 13.16
CA ILE A 66 -9.38 2.90 13.10
C ILE A 66 -8.99 3.41 14.50
N GLU A 67 -9.82 3.15 15.52
CA GLU A 67 -9.52 3.55 16.91
C GLU A 67 -8.24 2.85 17.45
N ASP A 68 -8.02 1.59 17.11
CA ASP A 68 -6.78 0.88 17.47
C ASP A 68 -5.55 1.46 16.78
N VAL A 69 -5.65 1.75 15.48
CA VAL A 69 -4.57 2.39 14.71
C VAL A 69 -4.27 3.77 15.27
N GLN A 70 -5.29 4.57 15.58
CA GLN A 70 -5.10 5.88 16.22
C GLN A 70 -4.38 5.76 17.56
N ARG A 71 -4.79 4.83 18.43
CA ARG A 71 -4.10 4.58 19.71
C ARG A 71 -2.66 4.17 19.53
N LEU A 72 -2.34 3.40 18.48
CA LEU A 72 -0.99 3.03 18.15
C LEU A 72 -0.16 4.25 17.73
N VAL A 73 -0.66 5.06 16.78
CA VAL A 73 0.04 6.25 16.24
C VAL A 73 0.27 7.32 17.30
N VAL A 74 -0.64 7.48 18.27
CA VAL A 74 -0.47 8.41 19.40
C VAL A 74 0.82 8.12 20.21
N LEU A 75 1.31 6.88 20.22
CA LEU A 75 2.54 6.52 20.94
C LEU A 75 3.82 7.07 20.29
N GLU A 76 3.80 7.31 18.98
CA GLU A 76 4.89 7.94 18.23
C GLU A 76 4.27 8.58 16.97
N PRO A 77 3.98 9.89 16.99
CA PRO A 77 3.30 10.56 15.88
C PRO A 77 4.03 10.48 14.54
N ARG A 78 5.36 10.27 14.53
CA ARG A 78 6.16 10.12 13.30
C ARG A 78 6.18 8.68 12.76
N SER A 79 5.50 7.75 13.42
CA SER A 79 5.57 6.33 13.09
C SER A 79 5.11 5.96 11.68
N LEU A 80 4.28 6.81 11.06
CA LEU A 80 3.76 6.58 9.71
C LEU A 80 4.43 7.45 8.63
N CYS A 81 5.51 8.17 8.93
CA CYS A 81 6.17 9.05 7.95
C CYS A 81 6.66 8.33 6.69
N VAL A 82 6.85 7.00 6.76
CA VAL A 82 7.22 6.16 5.61
C VAL A 82 6.10 6.07 4.56
N LEU A 83 4.85 6.33 4.96
CA LEU A 83 3.68 6.33 4.09
C LEU A 83 3.52 7.64 3.31
N ASP A 84 4.00 8.76 3.86
CA ASP A 84 3.90 10.08 3.23
C ASP A 84 4.64 10.17 1.89
N LEU A 85 5.58 9.24 1.66
CA LEU A 85 6.30 9.10 0.39
C LEU A 85 5.43 8.49 -0.74
N TYR A 86 4.32 7.82 -0.41
CA TYR A 86 3.54 6.97 -1.33
C TYR A 86 2.02 7.07 -1.08
N ASP A 87 1.49 8.30 -1.03
CA ASP A 87 0.06 8.63 -0.92
C ASP A 87 -0.62 8.39 0.44
N GLY A 88 0.14 7.98 1.47
CA GLY A 88 -0.42 7.73 2.80
C GLY A 88 -1.24 6.43 2.87
N ILE A 89 -2.36 6.48 3.59
CA ILE A 89 -3.34 5.39 3.66
C ILE A 89 -4.54 5.76 2.78
N LEU A 90 -4.71 5.04 1.67
CA LEU A 90 -5.83 5.23 0.76
C LEU A 90 -7.01 4.35 1.20
N MET A 91 -8.19 4.95 1.42
CA MET A 91 -9.39 4.22 1.79
C MET A 91 -10.49 4.30 0.73
N ARG A 92 -11.18 3.18 0.49
CA ARG A 92 -12.26 3.10 -0.51
C ARG A 92 -13.39 2.21 -0.02
N TYR A 93 -14.63 2.66 -0.20
CA TYR A 93 -15.79 1.81 0.03
C TYR A 93 -15.90 0.75 -1.07
N ILE A 94 -16.15 -0.49 -0.66
CA ILE A 94 -16.38 -1.61 -1.56
C ILE A 94 -17.67 -2.33 -1.13
N THR A 95 -18.49 -2.68 -2.10
CA THR A 95 -19.72 -3.44 -1.86
C THR A 95 -19.44 -4.93 -1.87
N THR A 96 -20.29 -5.69 -1.18
CA THR A 96 -20.29 -7.16 -1.22
C THR A 96 -20.31 -7.70 -2.67
N SER A 97 -19.75 -8.90 -2.87
CA SER A 97 -19.63 -9.55 -4.17
C SER A 97 -20.16 -10.98 -4.15
N ASN A 98 -20.76 -11.41 -5.25
CA ASN A 98 -21.19 -12.80 -5.45
C ASN A 98 -20.03 -13.73 -5.89
N ALA A 99 -18.83 -13.21 -6.14
CA ALA A 99 -17.66 -14.03 -6.45
C ALA A 99 -17.23 -14.87 -5.24
N TYR A 100 -16.83 -16.13 -5.45
CA TYR A 100 -16.52 -17.04 -4.35
C TYR A 100 -15.37 -16.58 -3.44
N LEU A 101 -14.36 -15.93 -4.02
CA LEU A 101 -13.25 -15.29 -3.30
C LEU A 101 -13.34 -13.76 -3.29
N GLY A 102 -14.55 -13.21 -3.47
CA GLY A 102 -14.83 -11.78 -3.43
C GLY A 102 -15.13 -11.26 -2.02
N GLU A 103 -15.47 -9.98 -1.93
CA GLU A 103 -15.87 -9.35 -0.67
C GLU A 103 -17.13 -9.98 -0.08
N GLN A 104 -17.08 -10.32 1.22
CA GLN A 104 -18.17 -11.05 1.89
C GLN A 104 -19.28 -10.14 2.40
N GLU A 105 -18.98 -8.86 2.60
CA GLU A 105 -19.84 -7.83 3.18
C GLU A 105 -19.44 -6.48 2.59
N ASP A 106 -20.29 -5.45 2.74
CA ASP A 106 -19.86 -4.09 2.47
C ASP A 106 -18.72 -3.73 3.42
N ALA A 107 -17.65 -3.17 2.85
CA ALA A 107 -16.38 -2.99 3.54
C ALA A 107 -15.72 -1.66 3.18
N LEU A 108 -14.75 -1.29 4.00
CA LEU A 108 -13.77 -0.27 3.67
C LEU A 108 -12.45 -0.97 3.35
N ASP A 109 -11.97 -0.77 2.14
CA ASP A 109 -10.67 -1.23 1.65
C ASP A 109 -9.60 -0.19 2.00
N PHE A 110 -8.47 -0.66 2.53
CA PHE A 110 -7.32 0.13 2.93
C PHE A 110 -6.12 -0.27 2.06
N ASP A 111 -5.56 0.67 1.32
CA ASP A 111 -4.33 0.54 0.54
C ASP A 111 -3.21 1.28 1.30
N ILE A 112 -2.20 0.54 1.79
CA ILE A 112 -1.03 1.11 2.48
C ILE A 112 0.20 0.85 1.63
N THR A 113 0.73 1.90 1.00
CA THR A 113 1.94 1.81 0.17
C THR A 113 3.14 2.31 0.96
N TYR A 114 4.22 1.53 1.01
CA TYR A 114 5.39 1.87 1.80
C TYR A 114 6.69 1.45 1.12
N TYR A 115 7.74 2.20 1.42
CA TYR A 115 9.09 1.91 0.94
C TYR A 115 9.51 0.47 1.30
N ARG A 116 10.14 -0.20 0.34
CA ARG A 116 10.81 -1.47 0.56
C ARG A 116 12.23 -1.40 0.01
N SER A 117 13.21 -1.82 0.81
CA SER A 117 14.62 -1.88 0.39
C SER A 117 14.86 -3.01 -0.59
N LYS A 118 15.77 -2.80 -1.57
CA LYS A 118 16.25 -3.89 -2.44
C LYS A 118 17.07 -4.94 -1.69
N ASP A 119 17.65 -4.57 -0.54
CA ASP A 119 18.25 -5.53 0.41
C ASP A 119 17.13 -6.11 1.30
N PRO A 120 16.78 -7.40 1.17
CA PRO A 120 15.73 -8.02 1.98
C PRO A 120 16.10 -8.11 3.47
N MET A 121 17.38 -7.93 3.81
CA MET A 121 17.85 -7.91 5.20
C MET A 121 17.87 -6.50 5.80
N SER A 122 17.33 -5.49 5.11
CA SER A 122 17.31 -4.11 5.58
C SER A 122 15.97 -3.78 6.26
N PRO A 123 15.97 -3.52 7.58
CA PRO A 123 14.79 -3.05 8.30
C PRO A 123 14.26 -1.73 7.78
N ARG A 124 12.96 -1.52 7.95
CA ARG A 124 12.28 -0.26 7.67
C ARG A 124 12.27 0.63 8.93
N LEU A 125 12.18 1.93 8.70
CA LEU A 125 11.91 2.88 9.78
C LEU A 125 10.49 2.66 10.30
N PHE A 126 10.32 2.57 11.63
CA PHE A 126 9.03 2.29 12.29
C PHE A 126 8.29 1.06 11.76
N GLU A 127 9.04 0.05 11.31
CA GLU A 127 8.47 -1.21 10.80
C GLU A 127 7.50 -1.85 11.79
N ASP A 128 7.78 -1.73 13.09
CA ASP A 128 6.93 -2.29 14.14
C ASP A 128 5.50 -1.73 14.14
N PHE A 129 5.30 -0.50 13.68
CA PHE A 129 3.98 0.11 13.60
C PHE A 129 3.19 -0.44 12.42
N LEU A 130 3.80 -0.50 11.23
CA LEU A 130 3.13 -1.05 10.05
C LEU A 130 2.77 -2.53 10.22
N GLU A 131 3.66 -3.32 10.84
CA GLU A 131 3.39 -4.73 11.11
C GLU A 131 2.30 -4.94 12.15
N GLU A 132 2.21 -4.06 13.15
CA GLU A 132 1.12 -4.13 14.12
C GLU A 132 -0.22 -3.75 13.49
N ILE A 133 -0.26 -2.75 12.60
CA ILE A 133 -1.44 -2.40 11.80
C ILE A 133 -1.86 -3.57 10.92
N GLU A 134 -0.91 -4.22 10.23
CA GLU A 134 -1.15 -5.39 9.39
C GLU A 134 -1.75 -6.55 10.21
N GLN A 135 -1.21 -6.83 11.39
CA GLN A 135 -1.69 -7.90 12.27
C GLN A 135 -3.03 -7.57 12.95
N LEU A 136 -3.26 -6.30 13.32
CA LEU A 136 -4.57 -5.81 13.75
C LEU A 136 -5.62 -6.11 12.67
N ALA A 137 -5.35 -5.71 11.42
CA ALA A 137 -6.28 -5.93 10.32
C ALA A 137 -6.58 -7.43 10.13
N PHE A 138 -5.56 -8.25 9.87
CA PHE A 138 -5.77 -9.63 9.46
C PHE A 138 -6.21 -10.56 10.58
N PHE A 139 -5.69 -10.39 11.80
CA PHE A 139 -5.88 -11.33 12.89
C PHE A 139 -6.90 -10.86 13.92
N LYS A 140 -6.91 -9.56 14.28
CA LYS A 140 -7.91 -9.03 15.23
C LYS A 140 -9.25 -8.72 14.57
N TYR A 141 -9.24 -8.03 13.43
CA TYR A 141 -10.47 -7.58 12.76
C TYR A 141 -10.97 -8.53 11.67
N GLY A 142 -10.17 -9.54 11.33
CA GLY A 142 -10.53 -10.56 10.35
C GLY A 142 -10.62 -10.02 8.94
N ALA A 143 -9.79 -9.03 8.60
CA ALA A 143 -9.76 -8.41 7.28
C ALA A 143 -9.50 -9.44 6.17
N LEU A 144 -10.06 -9.18 5.00
CA LEU A 144 -9.80 -9.95 3.78
C LEU A 144 -8.59 -9.34 3.05
N PRO A 145 -7.57 -10.13 2.68
CA PRO A 145 -6.44 -9.63 1.92
C PRO A 145 -6.82 -9.39 0.46
N HIS A 146 -6.34 -8.30 -0.12
CA HIS A 146 -6.31 -8.17 -1.57
C HIS A 146 -5.33 -9.19 -2.17
N TRP A 147 -5.81 -10.04 -3.07
CA TRP A 147 -5.03 -11.16 -3.64
C TRP A 147 -3.74 -10.75 -4.37
N GLY A 148 -3.70 -9.53 -4.94
CA GLY A 148 -2.55 -9.04 -5.71
C GLY A 148 -1.63 -8.03 -5.01
N LYS A 149 -1.87 -7.70 -3.73
CA LYS A 149 -1.18 -6.59 -3.04
C LYS A 149 -0.83 -6.95 -1.58
N ASN A 150 -0.19 -8.10 -1.39
CA ASN A 150 0.15 -8.60 -0.06
C ASN A 150 1.32 -9.57 -0.07
N ARG A 151 1.89 -9.79 1.12
CA ARG A 151 2.92 -10.80 1.41
C ARG A 151 2.27 -12.04 2.07
N ASN A 152 3.04 -13.10 2.27
CA ASN A 152 2.53 -14.39 2.79
C ASN A 152 1.76 -14.24 4.11
N ILE A 153 2.20 -13.36 5.01
CA ILE A 153 1.54 -13.10 6.30
C ILE A 153 0.04 -12.81 6.17
N ALA A 154 -0.37 -12.07 5.14
CA ALA A 154 -1.76 -11.69 4.91
C ALA A 154 -2.66 -12.88 4.55
N PHE A 155 -2.06 -13.91 3.97
CA PHE A 155 -2.77 -15.11 3.50
C PHE A 155 -2.82 -16.21 4.56
N ILE A 156 -2.18 -16.04 5.73
CA ILE A 156 -2.25 -17.00 6.84
C ILE A 156 -3.71 -17.14 7.29
N GLY A 157 -4.29 -18.32 7.03
CA GLY A 157 -5.69 -18.63 7.34
C GLY A 157 -6.71 -17.81 6.54
N ALA A 158 -6.31 -17.09 5.49
CA ALA A 158 -7.19 -16.20 4.74
C ALA A 158 -8.33 -16.95 4.05
N ILE A 159 -8.08 -18.14 3.50
CA ILE A 159 -9.10 -18.94 2.80
C ILE A 159 -10.30 -19.27 3.69
N ASN A 160 -10.08 -19.43 5.01
CA ASN A 160 -11.12 -19.74 5.99
C ASN A 160 -12.08 -18.57 6.22
N LYS A 161 -11.75 -17.36 5.75
CA LYS A 161 -12.57 -16.16 5.87
C LYS A 161 -13.62 -16.05 4.74
N TYR A 162 -13.52 -16.88 3.70
CA TYR A 162 -14.44 -16.87 2.56
C TYR A 162 -15.51 -17.95 2.69
N LYS A 163 -16.79 -17.54 2.76
CA LYS A 163 -17.94 -18.46 2.97
C LYS A 163 -18.10 -19.51 1.86
N ASN A 164 -17.61 -19.20 0.65
CA ASN A 164 -17.76 -20.05 -0.55
C ASN A 164 -16.41 -20.59 -1.07
N ALA A 165 -15.38 -20.66 -0.22
CA ALA A 165 -14.07 -21.20 -0.59
C ALA A 165 -14.15 -22.63 -1.14
N ASP A 166 -14.99 -23.49 -0.56
CA ASP A 166 -15.17 -24.87 -1.02
C ASP A 166 -15.73 -24.94 -2.46
N LYS A 167 -16.65 -24.03 -2.81
CA LYS A 167 -17.21 -23.91 -4.16
C LYS A 167 -16.15 -23.47 -5.15
N PHE A 168 -15.31 -22.51 -4.76
CA PHE A 168 -14.15 -22.12 -5.58
C PHE A 168 -13.23 -23.32 -5.85
N LEU A 169 -12.88 -24.08 -4.82
CA LEU A 169 -12.01 -25.25 -4.96
C LEU A 169 -12.63 -26.34 -5.85
N LYS A 170 -13.94 -26.57 -5.77
CA LYS A 170 -14.66 -27.49 -6.67
C LYS A 170 -14.59 -27.04 -8.14
N VAL A 171 -14.81 -25.76 -8.41
CA VAL A 171 -14.71 -25.19 -9.77
C VAL A 171 -13.26 -25.25 -10.27
N LYS A 172 -12.28 -24.90 -9.44
CA LYS A 172 -10.86 -25.03 -9.77
C LYS A 172 -10.54 -26.47 -10.20
N GLN A 173 -10.95 -27.47 -9.41
CA GLN A 173 -10.70 -28.88 -9.71
C GLN A 173 -11.40 -29.37 -10.98
N SER A 174 -12.61 -28.86 -11.28
CA SER A 174 -13.34 -29.29 -12.48
C SER A 174 -12.77 -28.71 -13.78
N TYR A 175 -12.28 -27.46 -13.73
CA TYR A 175 -11.71 -26.78 -14.90
C TYR A 175 -10.22 -27.03 -15.09
N ASP A 176 -9.49 -27.34 -14.02
CA ASP A 176 -8.05 -27.63 -14.05
C ASP A 176 -7.72 -28.93 -13.29
N PRO A 177 -8.19 -30.10 -13.76
CA PRO A 177 -8.00 -31.37 -13.07
C PRO A 177 -6.53 -31.81 -13.00
N LEU A 178 -5.70 -31.29 -13.91
CA LEU A 178 -4.26 -31.57 -13.98
C LEU A 178 -3.42 -30.54 -13.21
N GLY A 179 -4.03 -29.49 -12.66
CA GLY A 179 -3.31 -28.45 -11.92
C GLY A 179 -2.36 -27.60 -12.76
N LEU A 180 -2.64 -27.42 -14.05
CA LEU A 180 -1.81 -26.64 -14.99
C LEU A 180 -1.66 -25.17 -14.57
N PHE A 181 -2.66 -24.62 -13.88
CA PHE A 181 -2.65 -23.25 -13.37
C PHE A 181 -2.38 -23.19 -11.86
N SER A 182 -1.92 -24.30 -11.28
CA SER A 182 -1.58 -24.40 -9.87
C SER A 182 -0.07 -24.33 -9.69
N SER A 183 0.34 -23.77 -8.56
CA SER A 183 1.72 -23.70 -8.09
C SER A 183 1.75 -24.06 -6.61
N GLU A 184 2.93 -24.39 -6.10
CA GLU A 184 3.11 -24.63 -4.67
C GLU A 184 2.58 -23.47 -3.82
N TRP A 185 2.86 -22.24 -4.21
CA TRP A 185 2.41 -21.06 -3.48
C TRP A 185 0.88 -20.86 -3.56
N THR A 186 0.25 -21.07 -4.73
CA THR A 186 -1.21 -20.96 -4.84
C THR A 186 -1.92 -22.02 -4.00
N ASP A 187 -1.38 -23.23 -3.95
CA ASP A 187 -1.96 -24.30 -3.12
C ASP A 187 -1.79 -23.99 -1.63
N GLN A 188 -0.69 -23.34 -1.23
CA GLN A 188 -0.47 -22.86 0.12
C GLN A 188 -1.46 -21.77 0.55
N VAL A 189 -1.65 -20.72 -0.26
CA VAL A 189 -2.61 -19.64 0.09
C VAL A 189 -4.06 -20.11 0.07
N LEU A 190 -4.37 -21.15 -0.71
CA LEU A 190 -5.69 -21.80 -0.74
C LEU A 190 -5.89 -22.85 0.35
N GLY A 191 -4.90 -23.07 1.23
CA GLY A 191 -4.97 -24.04 2.32
C GLY A 191 -4.98 -25.50 1.86
N LEU A 192 -4.53 -25.78 0.63
CA LEU A 192 -4.40 -27.13 0.07
C LEU A 192 -3.05 -27.77 0.41
N LYS A 193 -2.06 -26.96 0.78
CA LYS A 193 -0.71 -27.39 1.13
C LYS A 193 -0.13 -26.55 2.26
N ASP A 194 0.72 -27.14 3.09
CA ASP A 194 1.49 -26.42 4.10
C ASP A 194 2.69 -25.67 3.48
N GLY A 195 3.29 -24.79 4.28
CA GLY A 195 4.53 -24.07 3.93
C GLY A 195 4.36 -22.62 3.51
N LEU A 196 3.16 -22.04 3.68
CA LEU A 196 2.94 -20.61 3.44
C LEU A 196 3.86 -19.73 4.33
N THR A 197 4.08 -20.15 5.57
CA THR A 197 5.03 -19.51 6.47
C THR A 197 6.42 -20.07 6.25
N ILE A 198 7.36 -19.22 5.83
CA ILE A 198 8.74 -19.62 5.53
C ILE A 198 9.65 -19.07 6.63
N VAL A 199 10.08 -19.94 7.53
CA VAL A 199 10.96 -19.57 8.65
C VAL A 199 12.41 -19.67 8.23
N LYS A 200 13.12 -18.53 8.25
CA LYS A 200 14.55 -18.39 7.97
C LYS A 200 15.06 -17.07 8.56
N ASP A 201 16.39 -16.89 8.57
CA ASP A 201 17.00 -15.61 8.93
C ASP A 201 16.37 -14.45 8.13
N GLY A 202 15.97 -13.40 8.83
CA GLY A 202 15.29 -12.23 8.24
C GLY A 202 13.89 -12.46 7.67
N CYS A 203 13.22 -13.58 7.94
CA CYS A 203 11.92 -13.89 7.31
C CYS A 203 10.82 -12.85 7.58
N ALA A 204 10.85 -12.15 8.71
CA ALA A 204 9.82 -11.17 9.06
C ALA A 204 9.91 -9.89 8.22
N LEU A 205 11.13 -9.46 7.88
CA LEU A 205 11.41 -8.26 7.05
C LEU A 205 10.65 -8.31 5.70
N GLU A 206 10.61 -9.51 5.13
CA GLU A 206 9.96 -9.82 3.86
C GLU A 206 8.51 -10.32 4.03
N GLY A 207 7.96 -10.33 5.25
CA GLY A 207 6.59 -10.79 5.54
C GLY A 207 6.34 -12.26 5.22
N LEU A 208 7.41 -13.07 5.25
CA LEU A 208 7.36 -14.51 5.00
C LEU A 208 6.97 -15.29 6.26
N CYS A 209 7.17 -14.69 7.44
CA CYS A 209 6.81 -15.23 8.73
C CYS A 209 6.36 -14.11 9.66
N ILE A 210 5.58 -14.45 10.69
CA ILE A 210 5.46 -13.63 11.90
C ILE A 210 6.68 -13.92 12.76
N CYS A 211 7.35 -12.89 13.28
CA CYS A 211 8.56 -13.14 14.06
C CYS A 211 8.24 -13.92 15.35
N SER A 212 9.12 -14.85 15.70
CA SER A 212 9.09 -15.59 16.97
C SER A 212 10.45 -15.53 17.67
N GLU A 213 11.51 -15.37 16.90
CA GLU A 213 12.89 -15.27 17.34
C GLU A 213 13.53 -13.99 16.79
N ASP A 214 14.51 -13.47 17.51
CA ASP A 214 15.18 -12.22 17.13
C ASP A 214 15.92 -12.33 15.79
N ILE A 215 16.34 -13.53 15.39
CA ILE A 215 16.98 -13.80 14.08
C ILE A 215 16.04 -13.52 12.90
N HIS A 216 14.73 -13.49 13.09
CA HIS A 216 13.79 -13.14 12.02
C HIS A 216 13.82 -11.63 11.70
N CYS A 217 14.43 -10.82 12.55
CA CYS A 217 14.30 -9.36 12.56
C CYS A 217 15.59 -8.59 12.27
N ALA A 218 16.66 -9.24 11.80
CA ALA A 218 18.00 -8.63 11.66
C ALA A 218 18.59 -8.06 12.99
N PRO A 219 18.91 -8.92 13.96
CA PRO A 219 19.44 -8.50 15.26
C PRO A 219 20.83 -7.89 15.17
N ASN A 220 21.60 -8.24 14.13
CA ASN A 220 22.87 -7.59 13.79
C ASN A 220 22.73 -6.10 13.42
N LYS A 221 21.54 -5.67 13.00
CA LYS A 221 21.18 -4.25 12.76
C LYS A 221 20.43 -3.64 13.95
N GLY A 222 20.34 -4.36 15.06
CA GLY A 222 19.73 -3.91 16.31
C GLY A 222 18.20 -3.95 16.31
N TYR A 223 17.58 -4.80 15.49
CA TYR A 223 16.13 -5.02 15.45
C TYR A 223 15.79 -6.40 16.00
N PHE A 224 14.70 -6.48 16.76
CA PHE A 224 14.38 -7.66 17.55
C PHE A 224 12.88 -7.96 17.50
N CYS A 225 12.51 -9.22 17.73
CA CYS A 225 11.12 -9.64 17.76
C CYS A 225 10.48 -9.24 19.10
N ARG A 226 9.45 -8.40 19.06
CA ARG A 226 8.80 -7.86 20.25
C ARG A 226 7.28 -7.96 20.14
N PRO A 227 6.55 -8.01 21.28
CA PRO A 227 5.10 -7.92 21.24
C PRO A 227 4.63 -6.54 20.75
N GLY A 228 3.42 -6.50 20.18
CA GLY A 228 2.73 -5.26 19.82
C GLY A 228 2.51 -4.33 21.02
N ARG A 229 2.36 -3.04 20.73
CA ARG A 229 2.15 -1.97 21.72
C ARG A 229 0.70 -1.91 22.18
N ILE A 230 -0.24 -2.05 21.26
CA ILE A 230 -1.69 -2.09 21.46
C ILE A 230 -2.21 -3.53 21.36
N TYR A 231 -1.90 -4.23 20.27
CA TYR A 231 -2.31 -5.62 20.06
C TYR A 231 -1.22 -6.58 20.56
N LYS A 232 -1.39 -7.10 21.77
CA LYS A 232 -0.36 -7.90 22.46
C LYS A 232 -0.05 -9.26 21.83
N ASP A 233 -0.99 -9.78 21.04
CA ASP A 233 -0.77 -11.02 20.30
C ASP A 233 0.09 -10.78 19.05
N ALA A 234 0.18 -9.54 18.55
CA ALA A 234 1.07 -9.23 17.46
C ALA A 234 2.54 -9.45 17.84
N ARG A 235 3.34 -9.82 16.85
CA ARG A 235 4.79 -9.91 16.95
C ARG A 235 5.43 -9.08 15.86
N VAL A 236 6.25 -8.14 16.26
CA VAL A 236 6.74 -7.06 15.40
C VAL A 236 8.24 -6.86 15.54
N GLN A 237 8.84 -6.33 14.48
CA GLN A 237 10.27 -6.06 14.36
C GLN A 237 10.57 -4.65 14.87
N ARG A 238 11.08 -4.56 16.10
CA ARG A 238 11.32 -3.27 16.74
C ARG A 238 12.81 -3.02 16.95
N ALA A 239 13.25 -1.82 16.62
CA ALA A 239 14.60 -1.35 16.94
C ALA A 239 14.85 -1.35 18.46
N GLY A 240 16.03 -1.82 18.86
CA GLY A 240 16.51 -1.74 20.25
C GLY A 240 16.87 -0.31 20.66
N ARG A 241 16.88 -0.04 21.97
CA ARG A 241 17.12 1.31 22.52
C ARG A 241 18.40 1.99 22.02
N ARG A 242 19.49 1.24 21.80
CA ARG A 242 20.77 1.77 21.30
C ARG A 242 20.74 2.20 19.83
N THR A 243 19.82 1.68 19.03
CA THR A 243 19.72 2.02 17.60
C THR A 243 19.02 3.37 17.40
N ILE A 244 18.07 3.72 18.27
CA ILE A 244 17.37 5.02 18.22
C ILE A 244 18.37 6.16 18.48
N GLU A 245 19.27 5.99 19.46
CA GLU A 245 20.33 6.97 19.75
C GLU A 245 21.25 7.22 18.54
N LEU A 246 21.62 6.17 17.79
CA LEU A 246 22.46 6.29 16.59
C LEU A 246 21.75 6.95 15.39
N VAL A 247 20.41 6.89 15.33
CA VAL A 247 19.61 7.62 14.35
C VAL A 247 19.44 9.08 14.76
N THR A 248 19.36 9.38 16.06
CA THR A 248 19.31 10.76 16.56
C THR A 248 20.67 11.47 16.52
N ASP A 249 21.79 10.73 16.50
CA ASP A 249 23.15 11.27 16.62
C ASP A 249 23.96 11.27 15.30
N ARG A 250 23.29 11.37 14.14
CA ARG A 250 23.99 11.62 12.86
C ARG A 250 23.38 12.79 12.10
N ARG A 251 24.04 13.93 12.27
CA ARG A 251 24.12 15.13 11.41
C ARG A 251 22.84 15.97 11.34
N HIS A 252 22.85 17.04 12.14
CA HIS A 252 22.55 18.37 11.63
C HIS A 252 23.58 18.72 10.52
N GLU A 253 23.45 18.12 9.35
CA GLU A 253 23.95 18.74 8.13
C GLU A 253 22.80 19.60 7.63
N ALA A 254 23.08 20.90 7.53
CA ALA A 254 22.12 21.95 7.26
C ALA A 254 21.18 21.56 6.09
N VAL A 255 19.89 21.44 6.38
CA VAL A 255 18.87 21.64 5.37
C VAL A 255 18.96 23.11 4.98
N VAL A 256 19.62 23.38 3.84
CA VAL A 256 19.52 24.68 3.19
C VAL A 256 18.03 24.87 2.87
N PRO A 257 17.37 25.90 3.40
CA PRO A 257 15.97 26.11 3.07
C PRO A 257 15.89 26.41 1.58
N PHE A 258 15.07 25.65 0.85
CA PHE A 258 14.61 26.03 -0.48
C PHE A 258 13.67 27.23 -0.31
N THR A 259 14.23 28.41 -0.04
CA THR A 259 13.58 29.68 -0.32
C THR A 259 14.01 30.10 -1.72
N ASN A 260 13.19 29.77 -2.72
CA ASN A 260 13.17 30.56 -3.93
C ASN A 260 11.72 30.82 -4.30
N PRO A 261 11.18 32.02 -4.00
CA PRO A 261 9.97 32.46 -4.67
C PRO A 261 10.33 32.65 -6.14
N VAL A 262 9.73 31.85 -7.03
CA VAL A 262 9.77 32.15 -8.47
C VAL A 262 8.98 33.44 -8.66
N ARG A 263 9.70 34.56 -8.70
CA ARG A 263 9.19 35.86 -9.10
C ARG A 263 9.06 35.85 -10.61
N TRP A 264 7.84 35.69 -11.11
CA TRP A 264 7.55 35.86 -12.52
C TRP A 264 7.71 37.35 -12.86
N SER A 265 8.84 37.74 -13.46
CA SER A 265 9.03 39.05 -14.06
C SER A 265 8.34 39.03 -15.42
N GLY A 266 7.17 39.66 -15.51
CA GLY A 266 6.47 39.86 -16.77
C GLY A 266 7.29 40.69 -17.76
N PRO A 267 7.14 40.48 -19.08
CA PRO A 267 7.74 41.36 -20.07
C PRO A 267 7.02 42.71 -20.08
N THR A 268 7.80 43.79 -20.08
CA THR A 268 7.36 45.15 -20.37
C THR A 268 6.96 45.31 -21.83
N ASP A 269 5.87 46.05 -22.03
CA ASP A 269 5.26 46.59 -23.26
C ASP A 269 6.05 46.48 -24.58
N HIS A 270 5.42 45.85 -25.58
CA HIS A 270 5.45 46.32 -26.97
C HIS A 270 4.17 45.92 -27.73
N GLN A 271 3.39 46.95 -28.06
CA GLN A 271 2.55 47.21 -29.25
C GLN A 271 1.66 46.12 -29.88
N ALA A 272 0.40 46.53 -30.06
CA ALA A 272 -0.74 45.83 -30.65
C ALA A 272 -0.64 45.55 -32.17
N SER A 273 -1.29 44.46 -32.62
CA SER A 273 -2.03 44.39 -33.91
C SER A 273 -2.85 43.08 -34.06
N ASP A 274 -4.17 43.27 -34.08
CA ASP A 274 -5.27 42.64 -34.85
C ASP A 274 -5.32 41.14 -35.28
N GLY A 275 -6.19 40.37 -34.58
CA GLY A 275 -7.21 39.40 -35.11
C GLY A 275 -6.78 38.01 -35.67
N PRO A 276 -7.72 37.05 -35.88
CA PRO A 276 -8.98 36.73 -35.19
C PRO A 276 -8.90 35.42 -34.35
N SER A 277 -9.82 35.27 -33.37
CA SER A 277 -9.88 34.11 -32.47
C SER A 277 -10.41 32.82 -33.11
N PRO A 278 -9.94 31.65 -32.65
CA PRO A 278 -10.78 30.47 -32.52
C PRO A 278 -10.86 29.99 -31.05
N GLN A 279 -12.08 30.07 -30.51
CA GLN A 279 -12.72 29.16 -29.55
C GLN A 279 -11.84 28.48 -28.49
N ALA A 280 -11.85 29.05 -27.27
CA ALA A 280 -11.50 28.36 -26.05
C ALA A 280 -12.68 27.51 -25.55
N VAL A 281 -12.49 26.20 -25.48
CA VAL A 281 -13.39 25.29 -24.73
C VAL A 281 -13.06 25.46 -23.25
N ALA A 282 -13.91 26.22 -22.56
CA ALA A 282 -13.89 26.34 -21.10
C ALA A 282 -14.51 25.10 -20.46
N ILE A 283 -13.74 24.34 -19.69
CA ILE A 283 -14.29 23.36 -18.74
C ILE A 283 -14.72 24.14 -17.50
N ARG A 284 -16.03 24.31 -17.37
CA ARG A 284 -16.72 24.90 -16.20
C ARG A 284 -16.47 24.06 -14.94
N GLN A 285 -15.85 24.65 -13.93
CA GLN A 285 -16.16 24.30 -12.53
C GLN A 285 -17.40 25.09 -12.12
N PHE A 286 -18.50 24.39 -11.86
CA PHE A 286 -19.66 24.97 -11.19
C PHE A 286 -19.52 24.80 -9.68
N SER A 287 -19.29 25.90 -8.98
CA SER A 287 -19.64 26.07 -7.57
C SER A 287 -20.79 27.07 -7.50
N SER A 288 -21.98 26.64 -7.07
CA SER A 288 -23.07 27.56 -6.73
C SER A 288 -22.93 28.04 -5.30
N VAL A 289 -22.74 29.35 -5.14
CA VAL A 289 -22.90 30.10 -3.90
C VAL A 289 -24.33 30.61 -3.86
N SER A 290 -25.01 30.48 -2.72
CA SER A 290 -26.16 31.31 -2.36
C SER A 290 -25.91 31.89 -0.97
N SER A 291 -26.14 33.18 -0.84
CA SER A 291 -25.72 34.06 0.26
C SER A 291 -26.85 34.35 1.25
N ARG A 292 -26.52 34.45 2.55
CA ARG A 292 -26.96 35.52 3.48
C ARG A 292 -26.33 35.37 4.89
N ALA A 293 -25.49 36.37 5.21
CA ALA A 293 -25.18 37.12 6.46
C ALA A 293 -25.12 36.44 7.88
N PRO A 294 -24.37 37.05 8.83
CA PRO A 294 -23.60 36.34 9.86
C PRO A 294 -24.24 36.32 11.25
N LEU A 295 -23.88 35.32 12.08
CA LEU A 295 -23.96 35.44 13.55
C LEU A 295 -23.00 34.46 14.25
N ALA A 296 -22.18 35.06 15.13
CA ALA A 296 -21.58 34.60 16.37
C ALA A 296 -20.94 33.20 16.51
N VAL A 297 -19.71 33.25 17.03
CA VAL A 297 -18.91 32.17 17.63
C VAL A 297 -19.70 31.43 18.70
N GLN A 298 -19.79 30.09 18.58
CA GLN A 298 -20.00 29.18 19.70
C GLN A 298 -19.44 27.79 19.38
N THR A 299 -18.72 27.24 20.36
CA THR A 299 -18.03 25.94 20.36
C THR A 299 -18.93 24.78 20.79
N LEU A 300 -18.65 23.57 20.26
CA LEU A 300 -19.08 22.18 20.63
C LEU A 300 -20.39 21.65 20.00
N PRO A 301 -20.61 20.31 19.92
CA PRO A 301 -19.72 19.17 19.66
C PRO A 301 -20.19 18.31 18.45
N ALA A 302 -19.47 17.21 18.18
CA ALA A 302 -19.65 16.28 17.06
C ALA A 302 -21.08 15.75 16.83
N ALA A 303 -21.54 15.83 15.57
CA ALA A 303 -22.64 15.05 15.02
C ALA A 303 -22.31 14.70 13.55
N VAL A 304 -22.42 13.41 13.21
CA VAL A 304 -22.30 12.88 11.85
C VAL A 304 -23.72 12.70 11.33
N ASP A 305 -24.17 13.62 10.47
CA ASP A 305 -25.41 13.43 9.71
C ASP A 305 -25.09 12.81 8.34
N VAL A 306 -25.69 11.64 8.10
CA VAL A 306 -25.59 10.86 6.86
C VAL A 306 -26.78 11.21 5.97
N ALA A 307 -26.53 11.85 4.83
CA ALA A 307 -27.50 11.95 3.75
C ALA A 307 -27.03 11.07 2.58
N MET A 308 -27.72 9.96 2.34
CA MET A 308 -27.51 9.10 1.17
C MET A 308 -28.13 9.73 -0.07
N SER A 309 -27.36 9.80 -1.17
CA SER A 309 -27.86 10.10 -2.52
C SER A 309 -27.51 8.94 -3.46
N PRO A 310 -28.43 8.44 -4.30
CA PRO A 310 -28.24 7.22 -5.04
C PRO A 310 -27.69 7.49 -6.44
N HIS A 311 -26.44 7.95 -6.58
CA HIS A 311 -25.73 7.87 -7.87
C HIS A 311 -24.23 7.74 -7.66
N HIS A 312 -23.63 6.78 -8.38
CA HIS A 312 -22.21 6.44 -8.39
C HIS A 312 -21.29 7.66 -8.25
N SER A 313 -20.59 7.75 -7.13
CA SER A 313 -19.42 8.61 -6.98
C SER A 313 -18.42 7.88 -6.09
N ARG A 314 -17.26 7.56 -6.68
CA ARG A 314 -16.09 7.09 -5.92
C ARG A 314 -15.64 8.25 -5.04
N MET A 315 -15.86 8.14 -3.74
CA MET A 315 -15.35 9.10 -2.78
C MET A 315 -13.93 8.68 -2.41
N LEU A 316 -12.94 9.50 -2.79
CA LEU A 316 -11.56 9.37 -2.37
C LEU A 316 -11.43 10.11 -1.03
N LEU A 317 -11.22 9.38 0.07
CA LEU A 317 -10.95 9.99 1.37
C LEU A 317 -9.50 9.67 1.75
N THR A 318 -8.62 10.66 1.63
CA THR A 318 -7.28 10.60 2.19
C THR A 318 -7.36 11.16 3.61
N LEU A 319 -7.25 10.30 4.63
CA LEU A 319 -7.03 10.78 6.01
C LEU A 319 -5.54 10.97 6.22
N ILE A 320 -5.11 12.23 6.27
CA ILE A 320 -3.79 12.60 6.78
C ILE A 320 -3.94 12.68 8.29
N PHE A 321 -3.32 11.76 9.03
CA PHE A 321 -3.22 11.88 10.48
C PHE A 321 -2.16 12.95 10.79
N HIS A 322 -2.60 14.08 11.37
CA HIS A 322 -1.72 15.07 12.00
C HIS A 322 -1.65 14.83 13.49
#